data_AF-A0A225VP12-F1
#
_entry.id   AF-A0A225VP12-F1
#
_cell.length_a   1.000
_cell.length_b   1.000
_cell.length_c   1.000
_cell.angle_alpha   90.00
_cell.angle_beta   90.00
_cell.angle_gamma   90.00
#
_symmetry.space_group_name_H-M   'P 1'
#
loop_
_entity.id
_entity.type
_entity.pdbx_description
1 polymer ?
#
loop_
_entity_poly.entity_id
_entity_poly.type
_entity_poly.pdbx_seq_one_letter_code
_entity_poly.pdbx_strand_id
1 'polypeptide(L)'
;MSEPFKGKTVFIPRITFYSEDDDKEFPFQLRRKQVPVVPVFAMTINKAQGQSIHHVGIYLESLVFAHGQLYVALSSVSSRKAIKIAVDPSAIDENGNIHTKNIVYREILDL
;
A
#
# COMPACT_ATOMS: atom_id res chain seq x y z
N MET A 1 -3.90 -16.32 -14.36
CA MET A 1 -2.51 -15.90 -14.67
C MET A 1 -1.68 -17.17 -14.80
N SER A 2 -1.31 -17.58 -16.02
CA SER A 2 -0.45 -18.74 -16.25
C SER A 2 1.01 -18.32 -16.02
N GLU A 3 1.57 -18.70 -14.87
CA GLU A 3 2.96 -18.39 -14.49
C GLU A 3 3.94 -19.12 -15.44
N PRO A 4 4.81 -18.41 -16.19
CA PRO A 4 5.68 -19.00 -17.21
C PRO A 4 6.75 -19.98 -16.66
N PHE A 5 6.91 -20.05 -15.35
CA PHE A 5 7.91 -20.88 -14.66
C PHE A 5 7.30 -21.90 -13.69
N LYS A 6 6.00 -22.19 -13.80
CA LYS A 6 5.33 -23.19 -12.96
C LYS A 6 6.02 -24.56 -13.06
N GLY A 7 6.51 -25.08 -11.94
CA GLY A 7 7.19 -26.39 -11.86
C GLY A 7 8.68 -26.38 -12.24
N LYS A 8 9.29 -25.22 -12.50
CA LYS A 8 10.73 -25.09 -12.78
C LYS A 8 11.47 -24.46 -11.61
N THR A 9 12.64 -25.00 -11.27
CA THR A 9 13.56 -24.37 -10.32
C THR A 9 14.21 -23.16 -10.97
N VAL A 10 13.99 -21.97 -10.39
CA VAL A 10 14.58 -20.70 -10.87
C VAL A 10 15.36 -20.04 -9.73
N PHE A 11 16.49 -19.40 -10.07
CA PHE A 11 17.26 -18.62 -9.11
C PHE A 11 16.74 -17.17 -9.11
N ILE A 12 16.43 -16.65 -7.92
CA ILE A 12 16.03 -15.24 -7.76
C ILE A 12 17.27 -14.43 -7.36
N PRO A 13 17.66 -13.40 -8.12
CA PRO A 13 18.84 -12.60 -7.81
C PRO A 13 18.66 -11.83 -6.49
N ARG A 14 19.74 -11.72 -5.71
CA ARG A 14 19.77 -10.89 -4.50
C ARG A 14 20.15 -9.46 -4.87
N ILE A 15 19.35 -8.49 -4.45
CA ILE A 15 19.62 -7.07 -4.63
C ILE A 15 20.36 -6.55 -3.40
N THR A 16 21.39 -5.73 -3.61
CA THR A 16 22.13 -5.07 -2.53
C THR A 16 21.86 -3.58 -2.61
N PHE A 17 21.32 -3.00 -1.56
CA PHE A 17 21.11 -1.56 -1.39
C PHE A 17 22.15 -1.02 -0.43
N TYR A 18 22.65 0.16 -0.74
CA TYR A 18 23.49 0.94 0.14
C TYR A 18 22.71 2.19 0.55
N SER A 19 22.87 2.60 1.80
CA SER A 19 22.34 3.87 2.26
C SER A 19 23.34 4.94 1.84
N GLU A 20 22.88 5.97 1.14
CA GLU A 20 23.67 7.17 0.87
C GLU A 20 23.31 8.16 1.98
N ASP A 21 24.34 8.68 2.63
CA ASP A 21 24.23 9.64 3.73
C ASP A 21 25.03 10.86 3.31
N ASP A 22 24.38 11.74 2.54
CA ASP A 22 24.98 12.95 1.99
C ASP A 22 25.39 13.93 3.11
N ASP A 23 24.68 13.89 4.24
CA ASP A 23 24.91 14.74 5.41
C ASP A 23 25.94 14.15 6.39
N LYS A 24 26.45 12.93 6.12
CA LYS A 24 27.41 12.18 6.96
C LYS A 24 26.95 12.05 8.42
N GLU A 25 25.65 11.90 8.64
CA GLU A 25 25.06 11.78 9.98
C GLU A 25 25.51 10.50 10.69
N PHE A 26 25.85 9.44 9.94
CA PHE A 26 26.30 8.16 10.46
C PHE A 26 27.76 7.85 10.07
N PRO A 27 28.58 7.33 10.99
CA PRO A 27 29.96 6.97 10.71
C PRO A 27 30.11 5.64 9.93
N PHE A 28 29.01 5.08 9.43
CA PHE A 28 28.99 3.79 8.74
C PHE A 28 27.97 3.77 7.61
N GLN A 29 28.26 2.96 6.58
CA GLN A 29 27.35 2.75 5.47
C GLN A 29 26.50 1.50 5.69
N LEU A 30 25.18 1.65 5.73
CA LEU A 30 24.28 0.50 5.88
C LEU A 30 24.06 -0.19 4.54
N ARG A 31 24.42 -1.48 4.50
CA ARG A 31 24.26 -2.36 3.34
C ARG A 31 23.17 -3.39 3.59
N ARG A 32 22.11 -3.36 2.77
CA ARG A 32 20.99 -4.30 2.83
C ARG A 32 20.99 -5.23 1.62
N LYS A 33 21.26 -6.52 1.83
CA LYS A 33 21.19 -7.56 0.78
C LYS A 33 19.93 -8.39 0.96
N GLN A 34 18.99 -8.31 0.02
CA GLN A 34 17.70 -8.98 0.11
C GLN A 34 17.30 -9.67 -1.20
N VAL A 35 16.45 -10.68 -1.10
CA VAL A 35 15.72 -11.22 -2.26
C VAL A 35 14.52 -10.30 -2.50
N PRO A 36 14.24 -9.86 -3.75
CA PRO A 36 13.13 -8.95 -4.05
C PRO A 36 11.78 -9.68 -4.09
N VAL A 37 11.46 -10.41 -3.03
CA VAL A 37 10.20 -11.15 -2.90
C VAL A 37 9.64 -10.88 -1.52
N VAL A 38 8.37 -10.49 -1.47
CA VAL A 38 7.61 -10.33 -0.23
C VAL A 38 6.35 -11.18 -0.38
N PRO A 39 6.17 -12.24 0.41
CA PRO A 39 4.89 -12.94 0.45
C PRO A 39 3.87 -12.00 1.10
N VAL A 40 2.81 -11.65 0.38
CA VAL A 40 1.84 -10.67 0.87
C VAL A 40 0.41 -11.15 0.66
N PHE A 41 -0.32 -11.27 1.77
CA PHE A 41 -1.77 -11.46 1.77
C PHE A 41 -2.51 -10.11 1.90
N ALA A 42 -1.93 -9.18 2.67
CA ALA A 42 -2.40 -7.82 2.85
C ALA A 42 -1.22 -6.85 2.80
N MET A 43 -1.40 -5.71 2.14
CA MET A 43 -0.39 -4.66 2.02
C MET A 43 -0.93 -3.33 2.54
N THR A 44 -0.04 -2.46 2.98
CA THR A 44 -0.42 -1.09 3.37
C THR A 44 -0.81 -0.29 2.14
N ILE A 45 -1.70 0.69 2.32
CA ILE A 45 -2.16 1.60 1.25
C ILE A 45 -0.97 2.28 0.56
N ASN A 46 0.01 2.74 1.32
CA ASN A 46 1.21 3.39 0.78
C ASN A 46 2.04 2.44 -0.09
N LYS A 47 2.03 1.13 0.19
CA LYS A 47 2.71 0.13 -0.65
C LYS A 47 1.90 -0.24 -1.90
N ALA A 48 0.58 -0.14 -1.84
CA ALA A 48 -0.31 -0.34 -2.99
C ALA A 48 -0.32 0.85 -3.97
N GLN A 49 0.27 1.99 -3.60
CA GLN A 49 0.28 3.19 -4.45
C GLN A 49 0.93 2.89 -5.82
N GLY A 50 0.21 3.26 -6.88
CA GLY A 50 0.65 3.03 -8.27
C GLY A 50 0.44 1.59 -8.78
N GLN A 51 -0.15 0.70 -7.98
CA GLN A 51 -0.51 -0.65 -8.43
C GLN A 51 -1.98 -0.71 -8.86
N SER A 52 -2.24 -1.39 -9.98
CA SER A 52 -3.59 -1.75 -10.39
C SER A 52 -3.93 -3.16 -9.89
N ILE A 53 -4.93 -3.26 -9.02
CA ILE A 53 -5.37 -4.51 -8.38
C ILE A 53 -6.75 -4.87 -8.94
N HIS A 54 -6.99 -6.15 -9.24
CA HIS A 54 -8.28 -6.56 -9.80
C HIS A 54 -9.40 -6.67 -8.76
N HIS A 55 -9.08 -7.09 -7.54
CA HIS A 55 -10.02 -7.22 -6.42
C HIS A 55 -9.29 -6.85 -5.13
N VAL A 56 -9.88 -5.99 -4.31
CA VAL A 56 -9.25 -5.50 -3.08
C VAL A 56 -10.22 -5.53 -1.91
N GLY A 57 -9.73 -6.01 -0.77
CA GLY A 57 -10.33 -5.78 0.54
C GLY A 57 -9.58 -4.66 1.24
N ILE A 58 -10.28 -3.59 1.61
CA ILE A 58 -9.72 -2.47 2.38
C ILE A 58 -10.20 -2.62 3.82
N TYR A 59 -9.26 -2.79 4.74
CA TYR A 59 -9.54 -2.85 6.16
C TYR A 59 -9.21 -1.50 6.81
N LEU A 60 -10.22 -0.84 7.37
CA LEU A 60 -10.10 0.45 8.06
C LEU A 60 -10.45 0.25 9.54
N GLU A 61 -9.46 -0.17 10.32
CA GLU A 61 -9.57 -0.27 11.79
C GLU A 61 -9.71 1.12 12.43
N SER A 62 -8.95 2.09 11.92
CA SER A 62 -9.05 3.50 12.28
C SER A 62 -9.25 4.36 11.04
N LEU A 63 -9.72 5.59 11.24
CA LEU A 63 -9.80 6.59 10.17
C LEU A 63 -8.43 6.77 9.49
N VAL A 64 -8.45 7.04 8.18
CA VAL A 64 -7.22 7.35 7.43
C VAL A 64 -6.60 8.63 7.98
N PHE A 65 -5.28 8.61 8.15
CA PHE A 65 -4.56 9.67 8.87
C PHE A 65 -3.71 10.55 7.96
N ALA A 66 -3.38 10.10 6.75
CA ALA A 66 -2.54 10.86 5.82
C ALA A 66 -3.28 11.25 4.54
N HIS A 67 -2.73 12.27 3.89
CA HIS A 67 -3.23 12.81 2.65
C HIS A 67 -3.39 11.73 1.57
N GLY A 68 -4.55 11.72 0.91
CA GLY A 68 -4.78 10.90 -0.27
C GLY A 68 -4.82 9.39 -0.02
N GLN A 69 -4.64 8.90 1.21
CA GLN A 69 -4.62 7.45 1.48
C GLN A 69 -5.90 6.74 1.06
N LEU A 70 -7.07 7.29 1.43
CA LEU A 70 -8.34 6.71 1.03
C LEU A 70 -8.52 6.74 -0.49
N TYR A 71 -8.11 7.83 -1.14
CA TYR A 71 -8.15 7.97 -2.58
C TYR A 71 -7.23 6.96 -3.28
N VAL A 72 -5.99 6.79 -2.80
CA VAL A 72 -5.04 5.81 -3.33
C VAL A 72 -5.59 4.38 -3.21
N ALA A 73 -6.21 4.06 -2.06
CA ALA A 73 -6.80 2.74 -1.86
C ALA A 73 -7.97 2.47 -2.82
N LEU A 74 -8.88 3.44 -2.98
CA LEU A 74 -10.06 3.30 -3.84
C LEU A 74 -9.72 3.35 -5.34
N SER A 75 -8.72 4.13 -5.74
CA SER A 75 -8.28 4.28 -7.14
C SER A 75 -7.42 3.12 -7.64
N SER A 76 -6.96 2.23 -6.75
CA SER A 76 -6.18 1.04 -7.12
C SER A 76 -6.97 0.01 -7.94
N VAL A 77 -8.30 0.11 -8.00
CA VAL A 77 -9.16 -0.81 -8.77
C VAL A 77 -10.04 -0.08 -9.79
N SER A 78 -10.35 -0.77 -10.88
CA SER A 78 -11.15 -0.18 -11.98
C SER A 78 -12.66 -0.28 -11.78
N SER A 79 -13.15 -1.08 -10.82
CA SER A 79 -14.58 -1.33 -10.63
C SER A 79 -14.99 -1.33 -9.16
N ARG A 80 -16.10 -0.65 -8.84
CA ARG A 80 -16.66 -0.59 -7.49
C ARG A 80 -17.05 -1.96 -6.94
N LYS A 81 -17.49 -2.89 -7.80
CA LYS A 81 -17.87 -4.27 -7.42
C LYS A 81 -16.67 -5.09 -6.92
N ALA A 82 -15.46 -4.66 -7.26
CA ALA A 82 -14.22 -5.31 -6.89
C ALA A 82 -13.63 -4.80 -5.56
N ILE A 83 -14.31 -3.86 -4.89
CA ILE A 83 -13.92 -3.32 -3.59
C ILE A 83 -14.82 -3.90 -2.51
N LYS A 84 -14.22 -4.41 -1.44
CA LYS A 84 -14.90 -4.65 -0.17
C LYS A 84 -14.21 -3.83 0.91
N ILE A 85 -14.99 -3.10 1.69
CA ILE A 85 -14.47 -2.31 2.81
C ILE A 85 -14.96 -2.95 4.10
N ALA A 86 -14.02 -3.29 4.96
CA ALA A 86 -14.28 -3.74 6.32
C ALA A 86 -13.84 -2.65 7.28
N VAL A 87 -14.67 -2.34 8.27
CA VAL A 87 -14.42 -1.31 9.26
C VAL A 87 -14.66 -1.83 10.67
N ASP A 88 -14.13 -1.13 11.66
CA ASP A 88 -14.47 -1.40 13.05
C ASP A 88 -15.97 -1.15 13.29
N PRO A 89 -16.72 -2.09 13.90
CA PRO A 89 -18.14 -1.90 14.22
C PRO A 89 -18.43 -0.67 15.09
N SER A 90 -17.48 -0.22 15.91
CA SER A 90 -17.60 0.99 16.73
C SER A 90 -17.64 2.28 15.90
N ALA A 91 -17.20 2.24 14.64
CA ALA A 91 -17.24 3.37 13.72
C ALA A 91 -18.59 3.50 12.97
N ILE A 92 -19.52 2.56 13.18
CA ILE A 92 -20.85 2.57 12.58
C ILE A 92 -21.74 3.50 13.40
N ASP A 93 -22.37 4.47 12.74
CA ASP A 93 -23.31 5.37 13.41
C ASP A 93 -24.64 4.67 13.76
N GLU A 94 -25.50 5.35 14.52
CA GLU A 94 -26.83 4.87 14.90
C GLU A 94 -27.75 4.54 13.71
N ASN A 95 -27.44 5.07 12.52
CA ASN A 95 -28.16 4.86 11.27
C ASN A 95 -27.55 3.75 10.41
N GLY A 96 -26.45 3.11 10.85
CA GLY A 96 -25.75 2.06 10.11
C GLY A 96 -24.77 2.58 9.04
N ASN A 97 -24.51 3.89 9.00
CA ASN A 97 -23.57 4.50 8.06
C ASN A 97 -22.15 4.55 8.63
N ILE A 98 -21.19 4.56 7.71
CA ILE A 98 -19.77 4.66 8.02
C ILE A 98 -19.24 5.91 7.33
N HIS A 99 -18.65 6.81 8.12
CA HIS A 99 -18.02 8.02 7.62
C HIS A 99 -16.52 7.96 7.83
N THR A 100 -15.76 8.19 6.76
CA THR A 100 -14.31 8.36 6.84
C THR A 100 -13.90 9.70 6.26
N LYS A 101 -12.98 10.40 6.91
CA LYS A 101 -12.50 11.71 6.46
C LYS A 101 -11.51 11.49 5.32
N ASN A 102 -11.80 12.04 4.14
CA ASN A 102 -10.79 12.11 3.08
C ASN A 102 -9.86 13.30 3.34
N ILE A 103 -8.63 13.03 3.79
CA ILE A 103 -7.65 14.08 4.08
C ILE A 103 -7.01 14.53 2.76
N VAL A 104 -7.27 15.78 2.38
CA VAL A 104 -6.78 16.39 1.13
C VAL A 104 -6.00 17.67 1.46
N TYR A 105 -4.69 17.70 1.19
CA TYR A 105 -3.87 18.90 1.23
C TYR A 105 -4.22 19.74 0.01
N ARG A 106 -4.67 20.97 0.25
CA ARG A 106 -5.17 21.87 -0.80
C ARG A 106 -4.03 22.46 -1.61
N GLU A 107 -2.85 22.55 -1.02
CA GLU A 107 -1.61 23.02 -1.64
C GLU A 107 -1.24 22.23 -2.89
N ILE A 108 -1.72 20.99 -3.02
CA ILE A 108 -1.50 20.12 -4.19
C ILE A 108 -2.53 20.39 -5.31
N LEU A 109 -3.69 20.96 -4.97
CA LEU A 109 -4.76 21.27 -5.92
C LEU A 109 -4.64 22.67 -6.53
N ASP A 110 -3.92 23.57 -5.85
CA ASP A 110 -3.68 24.95 -6.26
C ASP A 110 -2.41 25.11 -7.14
N LEU A 111 -1.87 24.00 -7.66
CA LEU A 111 -0.72 23.96 -8.59
C LEU A 111 -1.10 24.31 -10.03
#